data_AF-A0A8S2NVQ2-F1
#
_entry.id   AF-A0A8S2NVQ2-F1
#
_cell.length_a   1.000
_cell.length_b   1.000
_cell.length_c   1.000
_cell.angle_alpha   90.00
_cell.angle_beta   90.00
_cell.angle_gamma   90.00
#
_symmetry.space_group_name_H-M   'P 1'
#
loop_
_entity.id
_entity.type
_entity.pdbx_description
1 polymer ?
#
loop_
_entity_poly.entity_id
_entity_poly.type
_entity_poly.pdbx_seq_one_letter_code
_entity_poly.pdbx_strand_id
1 'polypeptide(L)'
;MQDSKEFIYNLLQRARSLINAINHSSNLDKYVRDQIVYKQQDSDKRSKEDNSEPIVYYQLVVDFRCQWNSTFKMLNRFILLSSIINEVTFTPKNIDGVTSSQVLKLSKLAFSHDDWNLLSALELVLQRFEESTRLISSTTYQTPSLEDKKFIKKAKQLIASKSKSEKFISTYPSTSNSTPLTRSLLKIIKKSLLTIESFLSNCEAPLPS
;
A
#
# COMPACT_ATOMS: atom_id res chain seq x y z
N MET A 1 -2.62 1.77 23.46
CA MET A 1 -2.44 0.85 22.31
C MET A 1 -3.74 0.53 21.58
N GLN A 2 -4.91 0.67 22.23
CA GLN A 2 -6.23 0.49 21.61
C GLN A 2 -6.49 1.54 20.50
N ASP A 3 -6.13 2.79 20.78
CA ASP A 3 -6.35 3.95 19.90
C ASP A 3 -5.66 3.83 18.54
N SER A 4 -4.47 3.23 18.47
CA SER A 4 -3.72 3.11 17.22
C SER A 4 -4.35 2.10 16.25
N LYS A 5 -4.94 1.01 16.77
CA LYS A 5 -5.62 0.01 15.92
C LYS A 5 -6.91 0.57 15.34
N GLU A 6 -7.68 1.25 16.18
CA GLU A 6 -8.91 1.92 15.78
C GLU A 6 -8.64 3.01 14.74
N PHE A 7 -7.57 3.78 14.91
CA PHE A 7 -7.15 4.79 13.95
C PHE A 7 -6.82 4.18 12.56
N ILE A 8 -5.99 3.14 12.52
CA ILE A 8 -5.64 2.45 11.26
C ILE A 8 -6.90 1.86 10.61
N TYR A 9 -7.78 1.26 11.40
CA TYR A 9 -9.04 0.72 10.92
C TYR A 9 -9.91 1.82 10.28
N ASN A 10 -10.08 2.95 10.96
CA ASN A 10 -10.86 4.09 10.47
C ASN A 10 -10.26 4.68 9.20
N LEU A 11 -8.93 4.77 9.12
CA LEU A 11 -8.22 5.24 7.93
C LEU A 11 -8.48 4.34 6.71
N LEU A 12 -8.38 3.01 6.90
CA LEU A 12 -8.69 2.04 5.85
C LEU A 12 -10.17 2.06 5.45
N GLN A 13 -11.07 2.20 6.41
CA GLN A 13 -12.51 2.32 6.11
C GLN A 13 -12.84 3.60 5.34
N ARG A 14 -12.15 4.71 5.64
CA ARG A 14 -12.29 5.94 4.88
C ARG A 14 -11.82 5.75 3.43
N ALA A 15 -10.70 5.07 3.21
CA ALA A 15 -10.19 4.78 1.87
C ALA A 15 -11.19 3.93 1.07
N ARG A 16 -11.71 2.85 1.67
CA ARG A 16 -12.76 2.00 1.08
C ARG A 16 -14.03 2.80 0.76
N SER A 17 -14.46 3.65 1.69
CA SER A 17 -15.66 4.47 1.52
C SER A 17 -15.52 5.44 0.36
N LEU A 18 -14.33 6.03 0.19
CA LEU A 18 -14.03 6.92 -0.92
C LEU A 18 -13.98 6.18 -2.26
N ILE A 19 -13.29 5.04 -2.32
CA ILE A 19 -13.28 4.19 -3.52
C ILE A 19 -14.70 3.79 -3.91
N ASN A 20 -15.52 3.36 -2.94
CA ASN A 20 -16.92 3.04 -3.19
C ASN A 20 -17.71 4.24 -3.69
N ALA A 21 -17.54 5.42 -3.09
CA ALA A 21 -18.23 6.63 -3.52
C ALA A 21 -17.90 7.01 -4.96
N ILE A 22 -16.64 6.82 -5.37
CA ILE A 22 -16.19 7.04 -6.75
C ILE A 22 -16.81 5.98 -7.67
N ASN A 23 -16.61 4.70 -7.39
CA ASN A 23 -17.01 3.59 -8.27
C ASN A 23 -18.54 3.48 -8.46
N HIS A 24 -19.34 3.93 -7.50
CA HIS A 24 -20.81 3.91 -7.61
C HIS A 24 -21.40 5.18 -8.24
N SER A 25 -20.57 6.17 -8.55
CA SER A 25 -20.99 7.40 -9.23
C SER A 25 -20.46 7.40 -10.65
N SER A 26 -21.34 7.30 -11.66
CA SER A 26 -20.95 7.29 -13.07
C SER A 26 -20.08 8.49 -13.45
N ASN A 27 -20.37 9.66 -12.89
CA ASN A 27 -19.65 10.90 -13.19
C ASN A 27 -18.25 10.90 -12.58
N LEU A 28 -18.11 10.41 -11.34
CA LEU A 28 -16.80 10.34 -10.67
C LEU A 28 -15.93 9.22 -11.22
N ASP A 29 -16.51 8.04 -11.50
CA ASP A 29 -15.80 6.92 -12.12
C ASP A 29 -15.30 7.32 -13.51
N LYS A 30 -16.15 7.97 -14.32
CA LYS A 30 -15.74 8.52 -15.63
C LYS A 30 -14.60 9.53 -15.49
N TYR A 31 -14.75 10.54 -14.61
CA TYR A 31 -13.71 11.53 -14.39
C TYR A 31 -12.36 10.90 -14.00
N VAL A 32 -12.38 9.97 -13.05
CA VAL A 32 -11.17 9.29 -12.57
C VAL A 32 -10.52 8.48 -13.69
N ARG A 33 -11.32 7.75 -14.50
CA ARG A 33 -10.80 7.04 -15.67
C ARG A 33 -10.17 7.99 -16.69
N ASP A 34 -10.83 9.09 -17.00
CA ASP A 34 -10.35 10.08 -17.97
C ASP A 34 -9.02 10.71 -17.48
N GLN A 35 -8.90 11.03 -16.19
CA GLN A 35 -7.67 11.53 -15.57
C GLN A 35 -6.53 10.50 -15.57
N ILE A 36 -6.84 9.22 -15.35
CA ILE A 36 -5.85 8.14 -15.45
C ILE A 36 -5.31 8.06 -16.87
N VAL A 37 -6.19 8.04 -17.88
CA VAL A 37 -5.79 7.98 -19.29
C VAL A 37 -4.96 9.20 -19.68
N TYR A 38 -5.37 10.39 -19.24
CA TYR A 38 -4.62 11.62 -19.51
C TYR A 38 -3.20 11.58 -18.93
N LYS A 39 -3.04 11.17 -17.66
CA LYS A 39 -1.72 11.06 -17.01
C LYS A 39 -0.86 9.96 -17.62
N GLN A 40 -1.47 8.88 -18.11
CA GLN A 40 -0.77 7.83 -18.85
C GLN A 40 -0.24 8.36 -20.18
N GLN A 41 -1.07 9.06 -20.97
CA GLN A 41 -0.64 9.64 -22.24
C GLN A 41 0.50 10.66 -22.07
N ASP A 42 0.49 11.46 -21.00
CA ASP A 42 1.58 12.38 -20.70
C ASP A 42 2.87 11.62 -20.32
N SER A 43 2.73 10.50 -19.60
CA SER A 43 3.87 9.64 -19.25
C SER A 43 4.44 8.94 -20.49
N ASP A 44 3.61 8.34 -21.34
CA ASP A 44 4.03 7.64 -22.55
C ASP A 44 4.71 8.57 -23.56
N LYS A 45 4.29 9.84 -23.64
CA LYS A 45 4.97 10.87 -24.46
C LYS A 45 6.39 11.13 -23.97
N ARG A 46 6.63 11.09 -22.66
CA ARG A 46 7.97 11.25 -22.05
C ARG A 46 8.78 9.95 -22.14
N SER A 47 8.13 8.80 -21.99
CA SER A 47 8.74 7.47 -22.05
C SER A 47 9.13 7.01 -23.45
N LYS A 48 8.58 7.59 -24.52
CA LYS A 48 9.11 7.32 -25.88
C LYS A 48 10.57 7.76 -26.07
N GLU A 49 11.13 8.54 -25.16
CA GLU A 49 12.57 8.86 -25.11
C GLU A 49 13.38 7.89 -24.23
N ASP A 50 12.75 7.05 -23.40
CA ASP A 50 13.43 6.15 -22.46
C ASP A 50 12.66 4.83 -22.33
N ASN A 51 13.24 3.72 -22.82
CA ASN A 51 12.66 2.37 -22.98
C ASN A 51 12.06 1.75 -21.70
N SER A 52 11.00 2.36 -21.18
CA SER A 52 10.36 2.04 -19.91
C SER A 52 9.06 1.26 -20.16
N GLU A 53 8.80 0.29 -19.27
CA GLU A 53 7.69 -0.67 -19.40
C GLU A 53 6.31 0.00 -19.47
N PRO A 54 5.34 -0.63 -20.17
CA PRO A 54 3.99 -0.10 -20.33
C PRO A 54 3.24 0.04 -19.00
N ILE A 55 2.60 1.18 -18.81
CA ILE A 55 1.90 1.54 -17.57
C ILE A 55 0.59 0.75 -17.45
N VAL A 56 0.45 0.02 -16.33
CA VAL A 56 -0.70 -0.86 -16.02
C VAL A 56 -1.99 -0.05 -15.82
N TYR A 57 -3.12 -0.54 -16.33
CA TYR A 57 -4.45 0.02 -16.08
C TYR A 57 -4.80 0.02 -14.58
N TYR A 58 -4.74 1.20 -13.94
CA TYR A 58 -5.02 1.34 -12.51
C TYR A 58 -6.49 1.67 -12.25
N GLN A 59 -7.38 0.69 -12.35
CA GLN A 59 -8.73 0.87 -11.81
C GLN A 59 -8.68 0.87 -10.28
N LEU A 60 -9.40 1.80 -9.64
CA LEU A 60 -9.62 1.78 -8.18
C LEU A 60 -10.38 0.50 -7.81
N VAL A 61 -9.78 -0.31 -6.94
CA VAL A 61 -10.33 -1.59 -6.50
C VAL A 61 -10.47 -1.58 -4.99
N VAL A 62 -11.61 -2.01 -4.48
CA VAL A 62 -11.84 -2.24 -3.05
C VAL A 62 -11.26 -3.59 -2.66
N ASP A 63 -10.62 -3.66 -1.51
CA ASP A 63 -10.07 -4.92 -1.01
C ASP A 63 -11.14 -5.90 -0.50
N PHE A 64 -10.81 -7.19 -0.60
CA PHE A 64 -11.45 -8.23 0.20
C PHE A 64 -10.95 -8.10 1.65
N ARG A 65 -11.84 -7.66 2.54
CA ARG A 65 -11.55 -7.26 3.94
C ARG A 65 -10.70 -8.24 4.77
N CYS A 66 -10.70 -9.53 4.42
CA CYS A 66 -10.02 -10.58 5.17
C CYS A 66 -8.63 -10.95 4.63
N GLN A 67 -8.19 -10.37 3.51
CA GLN A 67 -6.95 -10.75 2.84
C GLN A 67 -6.01 -9.57 2.73
N TRP A 68 -4.92 -9.62 3.49
CA TRP A 68 -3.90 -8.59 3.54
C TRP A 68 -3.24 -8.34 2.16
N ASN A 69 -3.18 -9.35 1.28
CA ASN A 69 -2.80 -9.20 -0.15
C ASN A 69 -3.77 -8.29 -0.93
N SER A 70 -5.08 -8.42 -0.67
CA SER A 70 -6.07 -7.58 -1.32
C SER A 70 -6.00 -6.15 -0.78
N THR A 71 -5.79 -5.99 0.54
CA THR A 71 -5.58 -4.68 1.16
C THR A 71 -4.33 -4.01 0.61
N PHE A 72 -3.23 -4.75 0.43
CA PHE A 72 -2.02 -4.26 -0.23
C PHE A 72 -2.33 -3.71 -1.64
N LYS A 73 -2.96 -4.52 -2.49
CA LYS A 73 -3.31 -4.11 -3.87
C LYS A 73 -4.21 -2.88 -3.91
N MET A 74 -5.20 -2.80 -3.01
CA MET A 74 -6.05 -1.61 -2.87
C MET A 74 -5.22 -0.38 -2.50
N LEU A 75 -4.41 -0.47 -1.43
CA LEU A 75 -3.61 0.65 -0.94
C LEU A 75 -2.59 1.12 -1.97
N ASN A 76 -1.87 0.19 -2.59
CA ASN A 76 -0.88 0.49 -3.62
C ASN A 76 -1.50 1.32 -4.76
N ARG A 77 -2.67 0.92 -5.28
CA ARG A 77 -3.41 1.68 -6.30
C ARG A 77 -3.96 3.01 -5.78
N PHE A 78 -4.51 3.01 -4.57
CA PHE A 78 -5.07 4.21 -3.95
C PHE A 78 -4.01 5.29 -3.73
N ILE A 79 -2.80 4.92 -3.29
CA ILE A 79 -1.67 5.83 -3.10
C ILE A 79 -1.15 6.34 -4.45
N LEU A 80 -1.02 5.46 -5.44
CA LEU A 80 -0.59 5.84 -6.78
C LEU A 80 -1.52 6.89 -7.42
N LEU A 81 -2.82 6.81 -7.14
CA LEU A 81 -3.84 7.75 -7.62
C LEU A 81 -4.08 8.92 -6.67
N SER A 82 -3.24 9.13 -5.65
CA SER A 82 -3.42 10.16 -4.61
C SER A 82 -3.67 11.56 -5.16
N SER A 83 -2.98 11.96 -6.23
CA SER A 83 -3.20 13.26 -6.87
C SER A 83 -4.61 13.41 -7.45
N ILE A 84 -5.12 12.38 -8.15
CA ILE A 84 -6.49 12.40 -8.70
C ILE A 84 -7.51 12.36 -7.57
N ILE A 85 -7.27 11.52 -6.56
CA ILE A 85 -8.13 11.40 -5.38
C ILE A 85 -8.23 12.74 -4.64
N ASN A 86 -7.11 13.45 -4.49
CA ASN A 86 -7.09 14.77 -3.87
C ASN A 86 -7.92 15.78 -4.68
N GLU A 87 -7.84 15.79 -6.01
CA GLU A 87 -8.71 16.63 -6.84
C GLU A 87 -10.20 16.32 -6.60
N VAL A 88 -10.55 15.03 -6.54
CA VAL A 88 -11.92 14.58 -6.28
C VAL A 88 -12.41 15.00 -4.89
N THR A 89 -11.55 15.02 -3.87
CA THR A 89 -11.99 15.36 -2.50
C THR A 89 -11.90 16.85 -2.16
N PHE A 90 -10.88 17.56 -2.66
CA PHE A 90 -10.66 18.99 -2.37
C PHE A 90 -11.38 19.92 -3.34
N THR A 91 -11.55 19.51 -4.60
CA THR A 91 -12.23 20.30 -5.63
C THR A 91 -13.34 19.54 -6.37
N PRO A 92 -14.25 18.83 -5.66
CA PRO A 92 -15.31 18.03 -6.30
C PRO A 92 -16.27 18.85 -7.16
N LYS A 93 -16.40 20.16 -6.87
CA LYS A 93 -17.26 21.10 -7.61
C LYS A 93 -16.80 21.35 -9.06
N ASN A 94 -15.54 21.03 -9.37
CA ASN A 94 -14.99 21.18 -10.72
C ASN A 94 -15.28 19.96 -11.60
N ILE A 95 -15.93 18.92 -11.05
CA ILE A 95 -16.28 17.70 -11.77
C ILE A 95 -17.72 17.82 -12.23
N ASP A 96 -17.92 17.72 -13.55
CA ASP A 96 -19.23 17.84 -14.16
C ASP A 96 -20.21 16.79 -13.63
N GLY A 97 -21.44 17.23 -13.34
CA GLY A 97 -22.52 16.36 -12.88
C GLY A 97 -22.41 15.90 -11.42
N VAL A 98 -21.52 16.47 -10.61
CA VAL A 98 -21.48 16.20 -9.16
C VAL A 98 -22.49 17.08 -8.42
N THR A 99 -23.34 16.46 -7.61
CA THR A 99 -24.35 17.16 -6.79
C THR A 99 -23.75 17.79 -5.53
N SER A 100 -24.40 18.81 -4.96
CA SER A 100 -23.97 19.45 -3.70
C SER A 100 -23.87 18.46 -2.52
N SER A 101 -24.74 17.44 -2.48
CA SER A 101 -24.70 16.38 -1.47
C SER A 101 -23.45 15.50 -1.62
N GLN A 102 -23.09 15.16 -2.87
CA GLN A 102 -21.85 14.43 -3.16
C GLN A 102 -20.61 15.27 -2.83
N VAL A 103 -20.61 16.58 -3.14
CA VAL A 103 -19.53 17.50 -2.76
C VAL A 103 -19.26 17.44 -1.25
N LEU A 104 -20.31 17.61 -0.43
CA LEU A 104 -20.18 17.55 1.03
C LEU A 104 -19.67 16.20 1.52
N LYS A 105 -20.12 15.10 0.90
CA LYS A 105 -19.66 13.74 1.25
C LYS A 105 -18.19 13.53 0.89
N LEU A 106 -17.77 13.96 -0.30
CA LEU A 106 -16.39 13.80 -0.77
C LEU A 106 -15.40 14.65 0.03
N SER A 107 -15.76 15.88 0.37
CA SER A 107 -14.90 16.75 1.19
C SER A 107 -14.68 16.19 2.60
N LYS A 108 -15.66 15.49 3.17
CA LYS A 108 -15.50 14.77 4.46
C LYS A 108 -14.56 13.57 4.39
N LEU A 109 -14.35 13.02 3.19
CA LEU A 109 -13.46 11.88 2.94
C LEU A 109 -12.06 12.31 2.51
N ALA A 110 -11.74 13.61 2.51
CA ALA A 110 -10.42 14.12 2.18
C ALA A 110 -9.34 13.56 3.12
N PHE A 111 -8.18 13.29 2.56
CA PHE A 111 -7.01 12.78 3.28
C PHE A 111 -6.03 13.92 3.50
N SER A 112 -5.57 14.08 4.74
CA SER A 112 -4.49 15.00 5.08
C SER A 112 -3.13 14.45 4.63
N HIS A 113 -2.09 15.28 4.65
CA HIS A 113 -0.73 14.85 4.36
C HIS A 113 -0.27 13.71 5.29
N ASP A 114 -0.59 13.80 6.57
CA ASP A 114 -0.26 12.75 7.55
C ASP A 114 -1.00 11.44 7.29
N ASP A 115 -2.25 11.52 6.82
CA ASP A 115 -3.00 10.32 6.42
C ASP A 115 -2.33 9.60 5.25
N TRP A 116 -1.87 10.35 4.24
CA TRP A 116 -1.14 9.80 3.09
C TRP A 116 0.20 9.18 3.49
N ASN A 117 0.93 9.84 4.39
CA ASN A 117 2.17 9.29 4.94
C ASN A 117 1.92 7.98 5.68
N LEU A 118 0.84 7.91 6.44
CA LEU A 118 0.46 6.69 7.15
C LEU A 118 0.05 5.57 6.20
N LEU A 119 -0.78 5.86 5.20
CA LEU A 119 -1.16 4.88 4.18
C LEU A 119 0.08 4.31 3.48
N SER A 120 1.05 5.17 3.15
CA SER A 120 2.31 4.77 2.52
C SER A 120 3.15 3.89 3.43
N ALA A 121 3.25 4.23 4.73
CA ALA A 121 3.94 3.39 5.71
C ALA A 121 3.27 2.01 5.84
N LEU A 122 1.94 1.95 5.82
CA LEU A 122 1.18 0.70 5.89
C LEU A 122 1.34 -0.14 4.62
N GLU A 123 1.32 0.48 3.45
CA GLU A 123 1.54 -0.18 2.17
C GLU A 123 2.93 -0.86 2.12
N LEU A 124 3.98 -0.17 2.58
CA LEU A 124 5.33 -0.73 2.66
C LEU A 124 5.43 -1.95 3.56
N VAL A 125 4.66 -1.98 4.66
CA VAL A 125 4.60 -3.14 5.56
C VAL A 125 3.93 -4.30 4.85
N LEU A 126 2.77 -4.05 4.24
CA LEU A 126 2.01 -5.07 3.53
C LEU A 126 2.74 -5.62 2.30
N GLN A 127 3.54 -4.79 1.63
CA GLN A 127 4.38 -5.20 0.51
C GLN A 127 5.31 -6.35 0.90
N ARG A 128 5.89 -6.32 2.11
CA ARG A 128 6.82 -7.37 2.58
C ARG A 128 6.12 -8.70 2.81
N PHE A 129 4.90 -8.64 3.34
CA PHE A 129 4.10 -9.83 3.43
C PHE A 129 3.79 -10.33 2.01
N GLU A 130 3.47 -9.45 1.05
CA GLU A 130 3.01 -9.86 -0.29
C GLU A 130 4.14 -10.51 -1.07
N GLU A 131 5.34 -9.93 -1.00
CA GLU A 131 6.58 -10.52 -1.51
C GLU A 131 6.80 -11.91 -0.93
N SER A 132 6.65 -12.05 0.39
CA SER A 132 6.86 -13.32 1.10
C SER A 132 5.85 -14.38 0.65
N THR A 133 4.56 -14.03 0.55
CA THR A 133 3.54 -14.97 0.08
C THR A 133 3.66 -15.28 -1.39
N ARG A 134 4.04 -14.32 -2.23
CA ARG A 134 4.32 -14.59 -3.65
C ARG A 134 5.47 -15.58 -3.79
N LEU A 135 6.51 -15.47 -2.98
CA LEU A 135 7.59 -16.47 -2.96
C LEU A 135 7.06 -17.85 -2.57
N ILE A 136 6.29 -17.96 -1.48
CA ILE A 136 5.69 -19.21 -0.99
C ILE A 136 4.66 -19.80 -1.98
N SER A 137 3.93 -18.96 -2.71
CA SER A 137 2.90 -19.42 -3.66
C SER A 137 3.45 -19.71 -5.06
N SER A 138 4.58 -19.09 -5.44
CA SER A 138 5.28 -19.35 -6.70
C SER A 138 6.00 -20.71 -6.73
N THR A 139 6.16 -21.36 -5.58
CA THR A 139 6.50 -22.79 -5.52
C THR A 139 5.25 -23.58 -5.87
N THR A 140 5.17 -23.96 -7.14
CA THR A 140 4.13 -24.78 -7.78
C THR A 140 3.77 -26.02 -6.96
N TYR A 141 2.81 -25.97 -6.03
CA TYR A 141 2.15 -27.11 -5.35
C TYR A 141 2.99 -28.34 -4.95
N GLN A 142 4.31 -28.25 -4.91
CA GLN A 142 5.14 -29.03 -4.02
C GLN A 142 5.14 -28.18 -2.78
N THR A 143 4.34 -28.56 -1.79
CA THR A 143 4.53 -28.11 -0.41
C THR A 143 6.05 -28.16 -0.19
N PRO A 144 6.76 -27.01 -0.14
CA PRO A 144 8.19 -27.08 0.08
C PRO A 144 8.29 -27.71 1.47
N SER A 145 8.91 -28.88 1.57
CA SER A 145 9.29 -29.34 2.89
C SER A 145 10.16 -28.21 3.48
N LEU A 146 10.08 -27.98 4.78
CA LEU A 146 10.95 -27.01 5.46
C LEU A 146 12.46 -27.26 5.20
N GLU A 147 12.80 -28.38 4.56
CA GLU A 147 14.13 -28.80 4.15
C GLU A 147 14.61 -28.18 2.83
N ASP A 148 13.76 -27.44 2.10
CA ASP A 148 14.14 -26.82 0.83
C ASP A 148 15.06 -25.60 1.04
N LYS A 149 16.32 -25.88 1.37
CA LYS A 149 17.40 -24.92 1.67
C LYS A 149 17.58 -23.84 0.59
N LYS A 150 17.19 -24.13 -0.66
CA LYS A 150 17.23 -23.16 -1.78
C LYS A 150 16.20 -22.05 -1.62
N PHE A 151 15.01 -22.36 -1.10
CA PHE A 151 13.96 -21.39 -0.81
C PHE A 151 14.39 -20.43 0.30
N ILE A 152 14.86 -20.98 1.42
CA ILE A 152 15.36 -20.21 2.57
C ILE A 152 16.53 -19.30 2.14
N LYS A 153 17.46 -19.80 1.32
CA LYS A 153 18.60 -19.01 0.82
C LYS A 153 18.17 -17.85 -0.07
N LYS A 154 17.17 -18.02 -0.93
CA LYS A 154 16.66 -16.96 -1.83
C LYS A 154 15.85 -15.90 -1.08
N ALA A 155 15.04 -16.31 -0.11
CA ALA A 155 14.33 -15.39 0.80
C ALA A 155 15.33 -14.55 1.63
N LYS A 156 16.38 -15.19 2.17
CA LYS A 156 17.48 -14.50 2.87
C LYS A 156 18.20 -13.48 1.98
N GLN A 157 18.52 -13.83 0.73
CA GLN A 157 19.21 -12.91 -0.19
C GLN A 157 18.35 -11.69 -0.57
N LEU A 158 17.03 -11.87 -0.75
CA LEU A 158 16.11 -10.76 -1.01
C LEU A 158 15.99 -9.82 0.18
N ILE A 159 15.94 -10.35 1.41
CA ILE A 159 15.92 -9.55 2.63
C ILE A 159 17.28 -8.88 2.88
N ALA A 160 18.39 -9.57 2.62
CA ALA A 160 19.76 -9.07 2.82
C ALA A 160 20.22 -8.07 1.74
N SER A 161 19.62 -8.08 0.53
CA SER A 161 19.92 -7.09 -0.53
C SER A 161 19.48 -5.64 -0.23
N LYS A 162 19.04 -5.38 1.01
CA LYS A 162 18.66 -4.08 1.54
C LYS A 162 19.88 -3.19 1.88
N SER A 163 20.45 -2.51 0.88
CA SER A 163 21.14 -1.22 1.10
C SER A 163 20.26 0.00 0.77
N LYS A 164 19.02 -0.19 0.31
CA LYS A 164 18.10 0.93 -0.01
C LYS A 164 17.11 1.27 1.11
N SER A 165 16.71 0.33 1.99
CA SER A 165 15.73 0.61 3.06
C SER A 165 16.34 1.21 4.33
N GLU A 166 17.62 0.95 4.62
CA GLU A 166 18.31 1.58 5.76
C GLU A 166 18.51 3.09 5.53
N LYS A 167 18.79 3.49 4.28
CA LYS A 167 18.79 4.91 3.90
C LYS A 167 17.43 5.57 4.14
N PHE A 168 16.33 4.87 3.90
CA PHE A 168 14.99 5.44 4.11
C PHE A 168 14.66 5.63 5.59
N ILE A 169 15.01 4.66 6.47
CA ILE A 169 14.84 4.80 7.93
C ILE A 169 15.76 5.91 8.50
N SER A 170 16.95 6.09 7.93
CA SER A 170 17.89 7.17 8.26
C SER A 170 17.47 8.55 7.74
N THR A 171 16.54 8.63 6.77
CA THR A 171 16.05 9.91 6.22
C THR A 171 14.86 10.46 6.99
N TYR A 172 14.29 9.68 7.92
CA TYR A 172 13.32 10.21 8.88
C TYR A 172 14.06 11.07 9.91
N PRO A 173 13.56 12.29 10.22
CA PRO A 173 14.17 13.13 11.23
C PRO A 173 14.30 12.35 12.54
N SER A 174 15.48 12.48 13.14
CA SER A 174 15.81 12.05 14.49
C SER A 174 14.62 12.25 15.43
N THR A 175 14.47 11.29 16.34
CA THR A 175 13.39 11.01 17.31
C THR A 175 12.83 12.15 18.18
N SER A 176 13.11 13.43 17.91
CA SER A 176 12.56 14.56 18.67
C SER A 176 11.16 15.00 18.24
N ASN A 177 10.80 14.91 16.95
CA ASN A 177 9.56 15.55 16.42
C ASN A 177 8.47 14.59 15.90
N SER A 178 8.64 13.28 16.03
CA SER A 178 7.62 12.31 15.57
C SER A 178 6.43 12.25 16.53
N THR A 179 5.21 12.31 15.97
CA THR A 179 3.97 12.14 16.74
C THR A 179 3.95 10.77 17.44
N PRO A 180 3.24 10.62 18.57
CA PRO A 180 3.14 9.35 19.30
C PRO A 180 2.65 8.19 18.43
N LEU A 181 1.84 8.49 17.41
CA LEU A 181 1.32 7.55 16.44
C LEU A 181 2.43 7.01 15.52
N THR A 182 3.26 7.89 14.95
CA THR A 182 4.40 7.50 14.09
C THR A 182 5.39 6.63 14.86
N ARG A 183 5.65 6.93 16.15
CA ARG A 183 6.48 6.08 17.02
C ARG A 183 5.86 4.71 17.27
N SER A 184 4.53 4.66 17.47
CA SER A 184 3.80 3.41 17.70
C SER A 184 3.80 2.53 16.46
N LEU A 185 3.66 3.11 15.28
CA LEU A 185 3.78 2.41 13.99
C LEU A 185 5.20 1.91 13.76
N LEU A 186 6.22 2.74 13.97
CA LEU A 186 7.62 2.30 13.92
C LEU A 186 7.89 1.11 14.86
N LYS A 187 7.30 1.12 16.06
CA LYS A 187 7.37 -0.03 16.99
C LYS A 187 6.66 -1.27 16.42
N ILE A 188 5.47 -1.12 15.84
CA ILE A 188 4.73 -2.22 15.21
C ILE A 188 5.49 -2.77 14.00
N ILE A 189 6.06 -1.91 13.17
CA ILE A 189 6.88 -2.26 12.00
C ILE A 189 8.12 -3.03 12.45
N LYS A 190 8.88 -2.48 13.42
CA LYS A 190 10.04 -3.17 14.00
C LYS A 190 9.66 -4.52 14.59
N LYS A 191 8.56 -4.58 15.36
CA LYS A 191 8.08 -5.84 15.95
C LYS A 191 7.65 -6.85 14.88
N SER A 192 6.99 -6.41 13.82
CA SER A 192 6.55 -7.29 12.73
C SER A 192 7.74 -7.83 11.94
N LEU A 193 8.75 -6.99 11.67
CA LEU A 193 10.02 -7.41 11.08
C LEU A 193 10.75 -8.42 11.96
N LEU A 194 10.89 -8.15 13.27
CA LEU A 194 11.47 -9.09 14.23
C LEU A 194 10.67 -10.40 14.35
N THR A 195 9.34 -10.35 14.20
CA THR A 195 8.49 -11.55 14.24
C THR A 195 8.70 -12.40 12.98
N ILE A 196 8.82 -11.75 11.82
CA ILE A 196 9.15 -12.43 10.57
C ILE A 196 10.55 -13.05 10.66
N GLU A 197 11.54 -12.29 11.15
CA GLU A 197 12.91 -12.77 11.37
C GLU A 197 12.95 -13.95 12.34
N SER A 198 12.26 -13.86 13.48
CA SER A 198 12.17 -14.95 14.47
C SER A 198 11.45 -16.18 13.91
N PHE A 199 10.36 -16.02 13.16
CA PHE A 199 9.67 -17.13 12.50
C PHE A 199 10.61 -17.84 11.51
N LEU A 200 11.38 -17.07 10.73
CA LEU A 200 12.35 -17.60 9.80
C LEU A 200 13.52 -18.29 10.52
N SER A 201 14.02 -17.75 11.64
CA SER A 201 15.03 -18.40 12.48
C SER A 201 14.53 -19.71 13.12
N ASN A 202 13.27 -19.76 13.53
CA ASN A 202 12.69 -20.98 14.11
C ASN A 202 12.46 -22.08 13.07
N CYS A 203 12.32 -21.71 11.78
CA CYS A 203 12.35 -22.67 10.67
C CYS A 203 13.74 -23.30 10.45
N GLU A 204 14.79 -22.83 11.14
CA GLU A 204 16.16 -23.38 11.07
C GLU A 204 16.46 -24.41 12.17
N ALA A 205 15.55 -24.63 13.13
CA ALA A 205 15.78 -25.60 14.18
C ALA A 205 15.84 -27.02 13.58
N PRO A 206 16.95 -27.76 13.74
CA PRO A 206 17.00 -29.16 13.35
C PRO A 206 15.95 -29.92 14.16
N LEU A 207 15.15 -30.74 13.48
CA LEU A 207 14.21 -31.63 14.16
C LEU A 207 14.99 -32.48 15.18
N PRO A 208 14.46 -32.66 16.41
CA PRO A 208 15.06 -33.57 17.37
C PRO A 208 15.13 -34.96 16.73
N SER A 209 16.33 -35.50 16.70
CA SER A 209 16.70 -36.83 16.18
C SER A 209 15.99 -37.96 16.92
#